data_AF-H0YM93-F1
#
_entry.id   AF-H0YM93-F1
#
_cell.length_a   1.000
_cell.length_b   1.000
_cell.length_c   1.000
_cell.angle_alpha   90.00
_cell.angle_beta   90.00
_cell.angle_gamma   90.00
#
_symmetry.space_group_name_H-M   'P 1'
#
loop_
_entity.id
_entity.type
_entity.pdbx_description
1 polymer ?
#
loop_
_entity_poly.entity_id
_entity_poly.type
_entity_poly.pdbx_seq_one_letter_code
_entity_poly.pdbx_strand_id
1 'polypeptide(L)'
;MNPYKQLPIYGDAIIHAYSGQNMGDMDPHIFAVAEEAYKQMARNNRNQSIIVSGESGAGKTVSARYAMRYFATVSKSGSNAHVEDKVLASNPITEAVGNAKTTRND
;
A
#
# COMPACT_ATOMS: atom_id res chain seq x y z
N MET A 1 4.13 12.96 0.23
CA MET A 1 5.07 13.63 1.15
C MET A 1 4.98 12.94 2.50
N ASN A 2 6.10 12.64 3.16
CA ASN A 2 6.08 11.96 4.46
C ASN A 2 5.69 12.97 5.57
N PRO A 3 4.57 12.77 6.30
CA PRO A 3 4.13 13.71 7.33
C PRO A 3 4.85 13.54 8.67
N TYR A 4 5.67 12.50 8.85
CA TYR A 4 6.34 12.14 10.12
C TYR A 4 5.41 12.05 11.35
N LYS A 5 4.11 11.88 11.11
CA LYS A 5 3.07 11.70 12.13
C LYS A 5 2.01 10.73 11.61
N GLN A 6 1.34 10.05 12.53
CA GLN A 6 0.18 9.25 12.18
C GLN A 6 -0.98 10.16 11.78
N LEU A 7 -1.62 9.84 10.65
CA LEU A 7 -2.78 10.54 10.16
C LEU A 7 -4.00 9.61 10.22
N PRO A 8 -5.17 10.08 10.65
CA PRO A 8 -6.40 9.28 10.73
C PRO A 8 -7.06 9.07 9.34
N ILE A 9 -6.25 8.82 8.30
CA ILE A 9 -6.69 8.70 6.89
C ILE A 9 -6.52 7.27 6.34
N TYR A 10 -6.08 6.33 7.16
CA TYR A 10 -5.76 4.96 6.74
C TYR A 10 -6.63 3.88 7.40
N GLY A 11 -7.74 4.28 8.03
CA GLY A 11 -8.69 3.37 8.67
C GLY A 11 -9.60 2.66 7.67
N ASP A 12 -10.28 1.61 8.13
CA ASP A 12 -11.15 0.77 7.28
C ASP A 12 -12.30 1.57 6.66
N ALA A 13 -12.84 2.56 7.37
CA ALA A 13 -13.84 3.47 6.84
C ALA A 13 -13.35 4.21 5.57
N ILE A 14 -12.08 4.60 5.54
CA ILE A 14 -11.48 5.26 4.38
C ILE A 14 -11.27 4.24 3.26
N ILE A 15 -10.77 3.04 3.57
CA ILE A 15 -10.65 1.96 2.57
C ILE A 15 -12.00 1.71 1.87
N HIS A 16 -13.08 1.60 2.64
CA HIS A 16 -14.43 1.42 2.08
C HIS A 16 -14.93 2.62 1.29
N ALA A 17 -14.57 3.85 1.68
CA ALA A 17 -14.93 5.05 0.93
C ALA A 17 -14.27 5.10 -0.46
N TYR A 18 -13.05 4.58 -0.62
CA TYR A 18 -12.36 4.51 -1.91
C TYR A 18 -12.80 3.31 -2.78
N SER A 19 -13.36 2.26 -2.19
CA SER A 19 -13.78 1.06 -2.92
C SER A 19 -14.89 1.36 -3.93
N GLY A 20 -14.68 0.93 -5.18
CA GLY A 20 -15.62 1.12 -6.29
C GLY A 20 -15.60 2.51 -6.93
N GLN A 21 -14.94 3.50 -6.32
CA GLN A 21 -14.89 4.86 -6.84
C GLN A 21 -13.94 4.98 -8.03
N ASN A 22 -14.08 6.03 -8.85
CA ASN A 22 -13.06 6.36 -9.85
C ASN A 22 -12.00 7.26 -9.23
N MET A 23 -10.76 7.11 -9.68
CA MET A 23 -9.63 7.87 -9.15
C MET A 23 -9.81 9.39 -9.26
N GLY A 24 -10.52 9.88 -10.28
CA GLY A 24 -10.78 11.32 -10.47
C GLY A 24 -11.90 11.90 -9.61
N ASP A 25 -12.71 11.05 -8.98
CA ASP A 25 -13.88 11.47 -8.18
C ASP A 25 -13.54 11.58 -6.68
N MET A 26 -12.33 11.20 -6.28
CA MET A 26 -11.88 11.13 -4.90
C MET A 26 -10.61 11.94 -4.66
N ASP A 27 -10.40 12.37 -3.41
CA ASP A 27 -9.18 13.07 -3.03
C ASP A 27 -7.93 12.19 -3.27
N PRO A 28 -6.78 12.79 -3.63
CA PRO A 28 -5.54 12.06 -3.86
C PRO A 28 -5.12 11.21 -2.66
N HIS A 29 -5.12 9.89 -2.84
CA HIS A 29 -4.76 8.93 -1.79
C HIS A 29 -4.16 7.66 -2.37
N ILE A 30 -3.33 6.96 -1.57
CA ILE A 30 -2.73 5.68 -1.98
C ILE A 30 -3.79 4.60 -2.28
N PHE A 31 -4.93 4.67 -1.59
CA PHE A 31 -6.07 3.78 -1.84
C PHE A 31 -6.72 4.02 -3.21
N ALA A 32 -6.71 5.24 -3.73
CA ALA A 32 -7.20 5.50 -5.09
C ALA A 32 -6.32 4.80 -6.14
N VAL A 33 -5.00 4.80 -5.94
CA VAL A 33 -4.05 4.09 -6.81
C VAL A 33 -4.25 2.57 -6.71
N ALA A 34 -4.44 2.05 -5.50
CA ALA A 34 -4.71 0.64 -5.28
C ALA A 34 -6.05 0.21 -5.90
N GLU A 35 -7.12 1.00 -5.74
CA GLU A 35 -8.42 0.73 -6.35
C GLU A 35 -8.35 0.72 -7.87
N GLU A 36 -7.66 1.69 -8.47
CA GLU A 36 -7.52 1.75 -9.92
C GLU A 36 -6.76 0.54 -10.45
N ALA A 37 -5.67 0.13 -9.79
CA ALA A 37 -4.96 -1.09 -10.12
C ALA A 37 -5.86 -2.33 -9.99
N TYR A 38 -6.63 -2.45 -8.90
CA TYR A 38 -7.56 -3.57 -8.70
C TYR A 38 -8.64 -3.62 -9.79
N LYS A 39 -9.26 -2.48 -10.11
CA LYS A 39 -10.26 -2.37 -11.18
C LYS A 39 -9.67 -2.70 -12.54
N GLN A 40 -8.49 -2.19 -12.88
CA GLN A 40 -7.84 -2.49 -14.16
C GLN A 40 -7.44 -3.96 -14.27
N MET A 41 -6.97 -4.57 -13.18
CA MET A 41 -6.68 -5.99 -13.13
C MET A 41 -7.92 -6.82 -13.46
N ALA A 42 -9.05 -6.55 -12.79
CA ALA A 42 -10.30 -7.27 -12.98
C ALA A 42 -10.95 -7.01 -14.36
N ARG A 43 -10.93 -5.76 -14.83
CA ARG A 43 -11.52 -5.36 -16.13
C ARG A 43 -10.74 -5.90 -17.32
N ASN A 44 -9.41 -5.84 -17.26
CA ASN A 44 -8.54 -6.15 -18.39
C ASN A 44 -7.93 -7.55 -18.31
N ASN A 45 -8.17 -8.27 -17.21
CA ASN A 45 -7.56 -9.57 -16.88
C ASN A 45 -6.03 -9.56 -17.08
N ARG A 46 -5.38 -8.49 -16.58
CA ARG A 46 -3.94 -8.24 -16.75
C ARG A 46 -3.29 -7.97 -15.41
N ASN A 47 -2.12 -8.58 -15.20
CA ASN A 47 -1.29 -8.34 -14.01
C ASN A 47 -0.91 -6.85 -13.91
N GLN A 48 -0.88 -6.34 -12.68
CA GLN A 48 -0.57 -4.95 -12.38
C GLN A 48 0.72 -4.83 -11.58
N SER A 49 1.40 -3.70 -11.72
CA SER A 49 2.59 -3.35 -10.95
C SER A 49 2.46 -1.93 -10.43
N ILE A 50 2.62 -1.74 -9.12
CA ILE A 50 2.66 -0.43 -8.46
C ILE A 50 4.12 -0.14 -8.10
N ILE A 51 4.69 0.86 -8.75
CA ILE A 51 6.09 1.27 -8.53
C ILE A 51 6.10 2.42 -7.52
N VAL A 52 6.75 2.20 -6.38
CA VAL A 52 6.93 3.23 -5.35
C VAL A 52 8.39 3.67 -5.32
N SER A 53 8.66 4.88 -5.81
CA SER A 53 10.01 5.46 -5.89
C SER A 53 10.17 6.65 -4.95
N GLY A 54 11.42 7.03 -4.68
CA GLY A 54 11.78 8.16 -3.81
C GLY A 54 13.06 7.92 -3.02
N GLU A 55 13.59 8.98 -2.42
CA GLU A 55 14.74 8.92 -1.52
C GLU A 55 14.47 8.04 -0.29
N SER A 56 15.53 7.66 0.43
CA SER A 56 15.33 6.95 1.68
C SER A 56 14.59 7.83 2.70
N GLY A 57 13.78 7.21 3.55
CA GLY A 57 12.90 7.94 4.48
C GLY A 57 11.68 8.61 3.85
N ALA A 58 11.53 8.61 2.52
CA ALA A 58 10.39 9.25 1.83
C ALA A 58 9.03 8.57 2.06
N GLY A 59 9.02 7.39 2.70
CA GLY A 59 7.79 6.65 3.02
C GLY A 59 7.44 5.51 2.06
N LYS A 60 8.38 5.04 1.23
CA LYS A 60 8.14 3.97 0.23
C LYS A 60 7.52 2.70 0.84
N THR A 61 8.14 2.19 1.91
CA THR A 61 7.69 0.99 2.63
C THR A 61 6.29 1.16 3.22
N VAL A 62 5.98 2.36 3.73
CA VAL A 62 4.68 2.71 4.31
C VAL A 62 3.59 2.76 3.23
N SER A 63 3.88 3.36 2.07
CA SER A 63 2.97 3.38 0.93
C SER A 63 2.65 1.97 0.41
N ALA A 64 3.68 1.13 0.26
CA ALA A 64 3.49 -0.26 -0.18
C ALA A 64 2.62 -1.05 0.81
N ARG A 65 2.85 -0.87 2.12
CA ARG A 65 2.04 -1.48 3.17
C ARG A 65 0.56 -1.09 3.07
N TYR A 66 0.25 0.19 2.92
CA TYR A 66 -1.14 0.63 2.81
C TYR A 66 -1.83 0.14 1.54
N ALA A 67 -1.11 0.06 0.41
CA ALA A 67 -1.66 -0.56 -0.80
C ALA A 67 -1.97 -2.05 -0.58
N MET A 68 -1.08 -2.80 0.09
CA MET A 68 -1.32 -4.21 0.42
C MET A 68 -2.51 -4.41 1.36
N ARG A 69 -2.63 -3.57 2.40
CA ARG A 69 -3.79 -3.58 3.30
C ARG A 69 -5.09 -3.34 2.52
N TYR A 70 -5.10 -2.37 1.62
CA TYR A 70 -6.26 -2.10 0.76
C TYR A 70 -6.70 -3.36 0.01
N PHE A 71 -5.77 -4.02 -0.69
CA PHE A 71 -6.07 -5.26 -1.43
C PHE A 71 -6.59 -6.38 -0.53
N ALA A 72 -6.01 -6.55 0.65
CA ALA A 72 -6.46 -7.56 1.62
C ALA A 72 -7.92 -7.30 2.05
N THR A 73 -8.29 -6.05 2.30
CA THR A 73 -9.64 -5.67 2.71
C THR A 73 -10.66 -5.80 1.57
N VAL A 74 -10.35 -5.34 0.36
CA VAL A 74 -11.34 -5.29 -0.74
C VAL A 74 -11.52 -6.62 -1.49
N SER A 75 -10.52 -7.49 -1.47
CA SER A 75 -10.52 -8.71 -2.32
C SER A 75 -11.47 -9.83 -1.86
N LYS A 76 -12.22 -9.67 -0.75
CA LYS A 76 -13.26 -10.59 -0.24
C LYS A 76 -12.89 -12.09 -0.33
N SER A 77 -11.60 -12.44 -0.27
CA SER A 77 -11.20 -13.84 -0.31
C SER A 77 -11.54 -14.44 1.05
N GLY A 78 -12.45 -15.42 1.05
CA GLY A 78 -13.04 -16.03 2.26
C GLY A 78 -12.07 -16.80 3.15
N SER A 79 -10.76 -16.76 2.87
CA SER A 79 -9.73 -17.10 3.83
C SER A 79 -9.24 -15.80 4.45
N ASN A 80 -9.33 -15.69 5.78
CA ASN A 80 -8.57 -14.74 6.60
C ASN A 80 -7.05 -15.01 6.48
N ALA A 81 -6.53 -15.14 5.26
CA ALA A 81 -5.12 -15.21 5.02
C ALA A 81 -4.59 -13.82 5.36
N HIS A 82 -3.96 -13.71 6.52
CA HIS A 82 -3.20 -12.55 6.97
C HIS A 82 -2.00 -12.30 6.04
N VAL A 83 -2.24 -12.09 4.74
CA VAL A 83 -1.23 -11.80 3.73
C VAL A 83 -0.57 -10.47 4.08
N GLU A 84 -1.34 -9.51 4.59
CA GLU A 84 -0.80 -8.29 5.19
C GLU A 84 0.19 -8.63 6.31
N ASP A 85 -0.19 -9.43 7.31
CA ASP A 85 0.72 -9.75 8.44
C ASP A 85 1.95 -10.53 7.98
N LYS A 86 1.82 -11.42 6.99
CA LYS A 86 2.97 -12.17 6.44
C LYS A 86 3.93 -11.26 5.68
N VAL A 87 3.41 -10.33 4.88
CA VAL A 87 4.22 -9.34 4.16
C VAL A 87 4.86 -8.36 5.15
N LEU A 88 4.11 -7.92 6.16
CA LEU A 88 4.63 -7.10 7.26
C LEU A 88 5.72 -7.79 8.07
N ALA A 89 5.53 -9.08 8.39
CA ALA A 89 6.49 -9.88 9.12
C ALA A 89 7.78 -10.13 8.34
N SER A 90 7.74 -10.06 7.00
CA SER A 90 8.96 -10.15 6.19
C SER A 90 9.80 -8.87 6.21
N ASN A 91 9.20 -7.69 6.48
CA ASN A 91 9.94 -6.42 6.43
C ASN A 91 11.15 -6.37 7.37
N PRO A 92 11.07 -6.74 8.66
CA PRO A 92 12.24 -6.71 9.54
C PRO A 92 13.38 -7.61 9.05
N ILE A 93 13.05 -8.77 8.47
CA ILE A 93 14.05 -9.72 7.94
C ILE A 93 14.71 -9.14 6.70
N THR A 94 13.91 -8.62 5.75
CA THR A 94 14.43 -8.05 4.50
C THR A 94 15.19 -6.75 4.74
N GLU A 95 14.77 -5.92 5.69
CA GLU A 95 15.49 -4.72 6.10
C GLU A 95 16.81 -5.08 6.82
N ALA A 96 16.81 -6.08 7.72
CA ALA A 96 18.02 -6.50 8.42
C ALA A 96 19.11 -7.07 7.48
N VAL A 97 18.72 -7.70 6.37
CA VAL A 97 19.66 -8.27 5.39
C VAL A 97 19.95 -7.30 4.23
N GLY A 98 19.00 -6.44 3.87
CA GLY A 98 19.06 -5.61 2.66
C GLY A 98 19.37 -4.12 2.89
N ASN A 99 19.12 -3.59 4.10
CA ASN A 99 19.45 -2.20 4.42
C ASN A 99 20.82 -2.13 5.08
N ALA A 100 21.70 -1.29 4.53
CA ALA A 100 22.96 -0.93 5.15
C ALA A 100 22.92 0.56 5.54
N LYS A 101 23.41 0.86 6.74
CA LYS A 101 23.60 2.24 7.19
C LYS A 101 24.65 2.92 6.32
N THR A 102 24.35 4.13 5.84
CA THR A 102 25.30 4.93 5.05
C THR A 102 25.40 6.33 5.64
N THR A 103 26.40 7.11 5.27
CA THR A 103 26.61 8.48 5.79
C THR A 103 25.43 9.43 5.52
N ARG A 104 24.49 9.05 4.64
CA ARG A 104 23.30 9.82 4.26
C ARG A 104 21.98 9.20 4.74
N ASN A 105 22.03 8.11 5.49
CA ASN A 105 20.83 7.34 5.81
C ASN A 105 21.05 6.53 7.10
N ASP A 106 20.23 6.80 8.12
CA ASP A 106 20.26 6.11 9.42
C ASP A 106 19.55 4.76 9.39
#